data_AF-A0A800FAB0-F1
#
_entry.id   AF-A0A800FAB0-F1
#
_cell.length_a   1.000
_cell.length_b   1.000
_cell.length_c   1.000
_cell.angle_alpha   90.00
_cell.angle_beta   90.00
_cell.angle_gamma   90.00
#
_symmetry.space_group_name_H-M   'P 1'
#
loop_
_entity.id
_entity.type
_entity.pdbx_description
1 polymer ?
#
loop_
_entity_poly.entity_id
_entity_poly.type
_entity_poly.pdbx_seq_one_letter_code
_entity_poly.pdbx_strand_id
1 'polypeptide(L)' 'MAIVHAANSDAALVHRPIIRLLCDAEGVWLNDPPLVDLAEAASDGSFVRSIIKVTDPERYMINVSEYFV' A
#
# COMPACT_ATOMS: atom_id res chain seq x y z
N MET A 1 -7.48 2.55 -0.47
CA MET A 1 -6.80 2.20 -1.75
C MET A 1 -5.33 2.55 -1.66
N ALA A 2 -4.42 1.80 -2.30
CA ALA A 2 -2.98 2.04 -2.20
C ALA A 2 -2.20 1.54 -3.42
N ILE A 3 -1.00 2.10 -3.61
CA ILE A 3 -0.03 1.67 -4.63
C ILE A 3 1.23 1.13 -3.95
N VAL A 4 1.83 0.08 -4.49
CA VAL A 4 3.13 -0.43 -4.03
C VAL A 4 4.22 0.55 -4.42
N HIS A 5 4.93 1.10 -3.43
CA HIS A 5 6.02 2.05 -3.64
C HIS A 5 7.38 1.34 -3.68
N ALA A 6 7.63 0.42 -2.74
CA ALA A 6 8.87 -0.35 -2.69
C ALA A 6 8.64 -1.77 -2.16
N ALA A 7 9.46 -2.72 -2.61
CA ALA A 7 9.52 -4.04 -1.99
C ALA A 7 10.17 -3.94 -0.60
N ASN A 8 9.84 -4.89 0.29
CA ASN A 8 10.54 -4.99 1.55
C ASN A 8 11.99 -5.46 1.33
N SER A 9 12.92 -5.00 2.14
CA SER A 9 14.33 -5.44 2.11
C SER A 9 14.48 -6.90 2.51
N ASP A 10 13.57 -7.42 3.35
CA ASP A 10 13.51 -8.84 3.69
C ASP A 10 12.69 -9.61 2.64
N ALA A 11 13.33 -10.56 1.96
CA ALA A 11 12.70 -11.41 0.96
C ALA A 11 11.61 -12.33 1.54
N ALA A 12 11.66 -12.66 2.84
CA ALA A 12 10.59 -13.40 3.50
C ALA A 12 9.28 -12.60 3.58
N LEU A 13 9.37 -11.27 3.46
CA LEU A 13 8.27 -10.31 3.53
C LEU A 13 7.81 -9.85 2.13
N VAL A 14 7.95 -10.68 1.10
CA VAL A 14 7.59 -10.36 -0.29
C VAL A 14 6.13 -9.89 -0.47
N HIS A 15 5.21 -10.35 0.38
CA HIS A 15 3.81 -9.94 0.39
C HIS A 15 3.52 -8.73 1.29
N ARG A 16 4.56 -8.12 1.86
CA ARG A 16 4.51 -6.99 2.79
C ARG A 16 5.37 -5.82 2.29
N PRO A 17 5.05 -5.26 1.11
CA PRO A 17 5.78 -4.10 0.59
C PRO A 17 5.49 -2.84 1.38
N ILE A 18 6.30 -1.81 1.12
CA ILE A 18 6.01 -0.43 1.49
C ILE A 18 5.04 0.13 0.44
N ILE A 19 3.91 0.67 0.90
CA ILE A 19 2.85 1.19 0.04
C ILE A 19 2.64 2.69 0.26
N ARG A 20 2.14 3.37 -0.76
CA ARG A 20 1.57 4.71 -0.65
C ARG A 20 0.05 4.60 -0.50
N LEU A 21 -0.47 5.01 0.65
CA LEU A 21 -1.90 4.92 0.96
C LEU A 21 -2.63 6.12 0.37
N LEU A 22 -3.51 5.89 -0.61
CA LEU A 22 -4.19 6.93 -1.37
C LEU A 22 -5.55 7.32 -0.80
N CYS A 23 -6.24 6.37 -0.17
CA CYS A 23 -7.55 6.61 0.45
C CYS A 23 -7.63 6.02 1.85
N ASP A 24 -8.45 6.63 2.69
CA ASP A 24 -8.83 6.09 4.00
C ASP A 24 -9.77 4.86 3.90
N ALA A 25 -10.31 4.44 5.04
CA ALA A 25 -11.17 3.25 5.13
C ALA A 25 -12.54 3.48 4.47
N GLU A 26 -12.98 4.74 4.43
CA GLU A 26 -14.23 5.20 3.86
C GLU A 26 -14.12 5.43 2.34
N GLY A 27 -12.91 5.36 1.79
CA GLY A 27 -12.64 5.55 0.37
C GLY A 27 -12.43 7.00 -0.04
N VAL A 28 -12.24 7.91 0.92
CA VAL A 28 -11.93 9.31 0.66
C VAL A 28 -10.45 9.45 0.35
N TRP A 29 -10.13 10.22 -0.70
CA TRP A 29 -8.75 10.50 -1.09
C TRP A 29 -8.01 11.33 -0.03
N LEU A 30 -6.80 10.89 0.29
CA LEU A 30 -5.91 11.59 1.20
C LEU A 30 -5.15 12.69 0.43
N ASN A 31 -5.17 13.91 0.95
CA ASN A 31 -4.46 15.05 0.34
C ASN A 31 -2.93 14.90 0.39
N ASP A 32 -2.40 14.24 1.42
CA ASP A 32 -0.98 13.88 1.53
C ASP A 32 -0.86 12.36 1.82
N PRO A 33 -0.84 11.52 0.77
CA PRO A 33 -0.77 10.06 0.89
C PRO A 33 0.48 9.58 1.63
N PRO A 34 0.37 9.03 2.86
CA PRO A 34 1.54 8.59 3.60
C PRO A 34 2.13 7.30 3.01
N LEU A 35 3.43 7.08 3.28
CA LEU A 35 4.06 5.77 3.10
C LEU A 35 3.79 4.90 4.33
N VAL A 36 3.41 3.66 4.09
CA VAL A 36 3.04 2.69 5.12
C VAL A 36 3.76 1.38 4.85
N ASP A 37 4.42 0.83 5.87
CA ASP A 37 5.04 -0.48 5.80
C ASP A 37 4.02 -1.57 6.18
N LEU A 38 3.76 -2.50 5.27
CA LEU A 38 2.87 -3.63 5.55
C LEU A 38 3.52 -4.72 6.43
N ALA A 39 4.83 -4.62 6.69
CA ALA A 39 5.53 -5.46 7.65
C ALA A 39 5.42 -4.98 9.10
N GLU A 40 4.77 -3.83 9.33
CA GLU A 40 4.53 -3.34 10.69
C GLU A 40 3.71 -4.37 11.48
N ALA A 41 4.29 -4.84 12.58
CA ALA A 41 3.69 -5.79 13.48
C ALA A 41 2.98 -5.06 14.63
N ALA A 42 1.77 -5.48 14.94
CA ALA A 42 1.04 -5.10 16.12
C ALA A 42 1.67 -5.74 17.38
N SER A 43 1.25 -5.26 18.55
CA SER A 43 1.73 -5.74 19.85
C SER A 43 1.47 -7.22 20.12
N ASP A 44 0.56 -7.85 19.37
CA ASP A 44 0.23 -9.28 19.44
C ASP A 44 1.00 -10.13 18.41
N GLY A 45 1.90 -9.52 17.62
CA GLY A 45 2.66 -10.18 16.56
C GLY A 45 1.90 -10.36 15.24
N SER A 46 0.67 -9.86 15.12
CA SER A 46 -0.07 -9.81 13.86
C SER A 46 0.38 -8.63 12.99
N PHE A 47 0.09 -8.67 11.69
CA PHE A 47 0.37 -7.53 10.81
C PHE A 47 -0.80 -6.55 10.84
N VAL A 48 -0.50 -5.25 10.99
CA VAL A 48 -1.52 -4.20 11.13
C VAL A 48 -2.38 -4.08 9.86
N ARG A 49 -1.79 -4.36 8.69
CA ARG A 49 -2.45 -4.20 7.39
C ARG A 49 -2.14 -5.33 6.42
N SER A 50 -3.03 -5.51 5.46
CA SER A 50 -2.85 -6.45 4.34
C SER A 50 -3.22 -5.78 3.03
N ILE A 51 -2.72 -6.34 1.93
CA ILE A 51 -3.00 -5.89 0.58
C ILE A 51 -3.54 -7.05 -0.25
N ILE A 52 -4.59 -6.80 -1.02
CA ILE A 52 -5.06 -7.69 -2.07
C ILE A 52 -4.56 -7.10 -3.38
N LYS A 53 -3.82 -7.90 -4.14
CA LYS A 53 -3.25 -7.46 -5.42
C LYS A 53 -4.37 -7.39 -6.45
N VAL A 54 -4.64 -6.18 -6.95
CA VAL A 54 -5.57 -5.95 -8.05
C VAL A 54 -4.76 -5.54 -9.27
N THR A 55 -4.98 -6.22 -10.40
CA THR A 55 -4.16 -6.10 -11.62
C THR A 55 -4.64 -5.04 -12.61
N ASP A 56 -5.80 -4.42 -12.37
CA ASP A 56 -6.42 -3.47 -13.30
C ASP A 56 -6.65 -2.10 -12.60
N PRO A 57 -5.65 -1.20 -12.61
CA PRO A 57 -5.74 0.13 -12.00
C PRO A 57 -6.62 1.11 -12.79
N GLU A 58 -6.78 0.90 -14.11
CA GLU A 58 -7.59 1.77 -14.97
C GLU A 58 -9.07 1.74 -14.58
N ARG A 59 -9.57 0.58 -14.13
CA ARG A 59 -10.93 0.44 -13.56
C ARG A 59 -11.20 1.35 -12.35
N TYR A 60 -10.15 1.80 -11.68
CA TYR A 60 -10.23 2.68 -10.51
C TYR A 60 -9.79 4.11 -10.83
N MET A 61 -9.58 4.44 -12.11
CA MET A 61 -9.11 5.75 -12.56
C MET A 61 -7.77 6.16 -11.92
N ILE A 62 -6.90 5.19 -11.62
CA ILE A 62 -5.57 5.43 -11.03
C ILE A 62 -4.52 5.48 -12.14
N ASN A 63 -3.89 6.63 -12.33
CA ASN A 63 -2.69 6.72 -13.15
C ASN A 63 -1.45 6.41 -12.32
N VAL A 64 -0.93 5.20 -12.49
CA VAL A 64 0.21 4.68 -11.71
C VAL A 64 1.47 5.55 -11.89
N SER A 65 1.67 6.15 -13.07
CA SER A 65 2.83 6.99 -13.40
C SER A 65 2.96 8.25 -12.54
N GLU A 66 1.85 8.75 -12.01
CA GLU A 66 1.83 9.95 -11.16
C GLU A 66 2.42 9.70 -9.76
N TYR A 67 2.62 8.43 -9.40
CA TYR A 67 3.04 8.01 -8.06
C TYR A 67 4.42 7.35 -8.02
N PHE A 68 5.06 7.21 -9.18
CA PHE A 68 6.46 6.78 -9.30
C PHE A 68 7.32 7.99 -9.67
N VAL A 69 8.10 8.49 -8.70
CA VAL A 69 9.10 9.57 -8.85
C VAL A 69 10.47 9.02 -8.50
#